data_AF-A0A1W1XVZ6-F1
#
_entry.id   AF-A0A1W1XVZ6-F1
#
_cell.length_a   1.000
_cell.length_b   1.000
_cell.length_c   1.000
_cell.angle_alpha   90.00
_cell.angle_beta   90.00
_cell.angle_gamma   90.00
#
_symmetry.space_group_name_H-M   'P 1'
#
loop_
_entity.id
_entity.type
_entity.pdbx_description
1 polymer ?
#
loop_
_entity_poly.entity_id
_entity_poly.type
_entity_poly.pdbx_seq_one_letter_code
_entity_poly.pdbx_strand_id
1 'polypeptide(L)'
;MIKDCDMYALVFREFESYYQADELVWEDLAFIELAKNSAYRLSFFAKKGNLQAVVAVLQEARSDKAGKFVEDLERETNVDWREGGNWEVFQNQVDMILKFLDESRERPEC
;
A
#
# COMPACT_ATOMS: atom_id res chain seq x y z
N MET A 1 3.02 -23.35 2.90
CA MET A 1 3.88 -22.15 2.91
C MET A 1 3.42 -21.25 1.78
N ILE A 2 2.79 -20.13 2.13
CA ILE A 2 2.69 -18.98 1.23
C ILE A 2 4.06 -18.33 1.30
N LYS A 3 4.70 -18.12 0.15
CA LYS A 3 6.07 -17.60 0.11
C LYS A 3 6.00 -16.09 0.25
N ASP A 4 7.03 -15.45 0.83
CA ASP A 4 7.07 -13.99 1.01
C ASP A 4 6.81 -13.21 -0.28
N CYS A 5 7.13 -13.81 -1.44
CA CYS A 5 6.80 -13.29 -2.77
C CYS A 5 5.30 -13.04 -3.01
N ASP A 6 4.41 -13.80 -2.37
CA ASP A 6 2.96 -13.68 -2.55
C ASP A 6 2.43 -12.40 -1.88
N MET A 7 3.02 -11.98 -0.76
CA MET A 7 2.62 -10.76 -0.03
C MET A 7 3.19 -9.51 -0.68
N TYR A 8 4.44 -9.57 -1.14
CA TYR A 8 5.02 -8.52 -1.96
C TYR A 8 4.16 -8.24 -3.20
N ALA A 9 3.82 -9.28 -3.97
CA ALA A 9 3.01 -9.13 -5.17
C ALA A 9 1.61 -8.59 -4.87
N LEU A 10 1.00 -8.99 -3.74
CA LEU A 10 -0.29 -8.48 -3.31
C LEU A 10 -0.22 -6.98 -2.99
N VAL A 11 0.77 -6.55 -2.20
CA VAL A 11 0.94 -5.13 -1.85
C VAL A 11 1.29 -4.32 -3.10
N PHE A 12 2.20 -4.81 -3.94
CA PHE A 12 2.62 -4.14 -5.16
C PHE A 12 1.43 -3.88 -6.11
N ARG A 13 0.54 -4.86 -6.28
CA ARG A 13 -0.68 -4.71 -7.10
C ARG A 13 -1.60 -3.59 -6.64
N GLU A 14 -1.65 -3.30 -5.35
CA GLU A 14 -2.42 -2.17 -4.85
C GLU A 14 -1.83 -0.86 -5.38
N PHE A 15 -0.51 -0.71 -5.37
CA PHE A 15 0.12 0.54 -5.83
C PHE A 15 0.21 0.65 -7.36
N GLU A 16 0.36 -0.44 -8.12
CA GLU A 16 0.38 -0.34 -9.59
C GLU A 16 -0.99 0.08 -10.17
N SER A 17 -2.09 -0.27 -9.50
CA SER A 17 -3.45 -0.10 -10.02
C SER A 17 -4.01 1.32 -9.87
N TYR A 18 -3.53 2.09 -8.88
CA TYR A 18 -4.10 3.41 -8.56
C TYR A 18 -3.23 4.58 -9.00
N TYR A 19 -1.95 4.34 -9.29
CA TYR A 19 -0.96 5.41 -9.37
C TYR A 19 -0.46 5.68 -10.79
N GLN A 20 -1.38 5.73 -11.75
CA GLN A 20 -1.17 6.48 -12.99
C GLN A 20 -1.27 7.98 -12.62
N ALA A 21 -0.12 8.58 -12.30
CA ALA A 21 -0.01 9.86 -11.59
C ALA A 21 -0.58 11.10 -12.30
N ASP A 22 -1.06 10.97 -13.53
CA ASP A 22 -1.59 12.10 -14.30
C ASP A 22 -3.09 12.34 -14.11
N GLU A 23 -3.84 11.43 -13.48
CA GLU A 23 -5.31 11.51 -13.46
C GLU A 23 -5.95 11.76 -12.08
N LEU A 24 -5.20 11.64 -10.98
CA LEU A 24 -5.76 11.82 -9.64
C LEU A 24 -5.39 13.18 -9.07
N VAL A 25 -6.39 14.05 -8.94
CA VAL A 25 -6.31 15.16 -8.00
C VAL A 25 -6.25 14.54 -6.61
N TRP A 26 -5.12 14.69 -5.93
CA TRP A 26 -4.86 14.19 -4.57
C TRP A 26 -5.68 14.98 -3.52
N GLU A 27 -6.99 15.07 -3.71
CA GLU A 27 -7.94 15.68 -2.79
C GLU A 27 -8.26 14.70 -1.64
N ASP A 28 -8.37 15.25 -0.43
CA ASP A 28 -8.39 14.51 0.84
C ASP A 28 -9.41 13.35 0.89
N LEU A 29 -10.62 13.52 0.33
CA LEU A 29 -11.67 12.50 0.42
C LEU A 29 -11.41 11.28 -0.48
N ALA A 30 -10.98 11.51 -1.72
CA ALA A 30 -10.66 10.43 -2.65
C ALA A 30 -9.45 9.62 -2.15
N PHE A 31 -8.47 10.32 -1.58
CA PHE A 31 -7.27 9.71 -1.02
C PHE A 31 -7.57 8.80 0.17
N ILE A 32 -8.44 9.25 1.09
CA ILE A 32 -8.91 8.45 2.24
C ILE A 32 -9.68 7.20 1.78
N GLU A 33 -10.59 7.34 0.82
CA GLU A 33 -11.39 6.22 0.33
C GLU A 33 -10.53 5.17 -0.39
N LEU A 34 -9.53 5.60 -1.17
CA LEU A 34 -8.54 4.72 -1.77
C LEU A 34 -7.77 3.92 -0.72
N ALA A 35 -7.31 4.56 0.36
CA ALA A 35 -6.60 3.88 1.43
C ALA A 35 -7.48 2.86 2.15
N LYS A 36 -8.73 3.22 2.44
CA LYS A 36 -9.71 2.32 3.07
C LYS A 36 -10.01 1.10 2.19
N ASN A 37 -10.23 1.31 0.89
CA ASN A 37 -10.50 0.24 -0.06
C ASN A 37 -9.28 -0.69 -0.23
N SER A 38 -8.07 -0.13 -0.21
CA SER A 38 -6.83 -0.91 -0.25
C SER A 38 -6.67 -1.76 1.00
N ALA A 39 -6.90 -1.20 2.19
CA ALA A 39 -6.89 -1.96 3.44
C ALA A 39 -7.92 -3.11 3.44
N TYR A 40 -9.12 -2.88 2.92
CA TYR A 40 -10.13 -3.94 2.79
C TYR A 40 -9.68 -5.08 1.87
N ARG A 41 -9.17 -4.76 0.67
CA ARG A 41 -8.68 -5.79 -0.26
C ARG A 41 -7.48 -6.54 0.29
N LEU A 42 -6.51 -5.83 0.85
CA LEU A 42 -5.33 -6.42 1.46
C LEU A 42 -5.70 -7.37 2.60
N SER A 43 -6.61 -6.97 3.49
CA SER A 43 -7.08 -7.84 4.58
C SER A 43 -7.91 -9.03 4.08
N PHE A 44 -8.69 -8.86 3.02
CA PHE A 44 -9.47 -9.94 2.40
C PHE A 44 -8.58 -10.98 1.69
N PHE A 45 -7.60 -10.54 0.91
CA PHE A 45 -6.72 -11.42 0.13
C PHE A 45 -5.56 -12.00 0.94
N ALA A 46 -5.12 -11.31 2.00
CA ALA A 46 -4.24 -11.90 3.00
C ALA A 46 -5.02 -12.96 3.78
N LYS A 47 -4.99 -14.21 3.28
CA LYS A 47 -5.64 -15.38 3.92
C LYS A 47 -5.49 -15.31 5.46
N LYS A 48 -6.56 -15.64 6.21
CA LYS A 48 -6.63 -15.64 7.69
C LYS A 48 -5.31 -16.16 8.30
N GLY A 49 -4.42 -15.25 8.69
CA GLY A 49 -3.09 -15.58 9.23
C GLY A 49 -1.92 -14.75 8.71
N ASN A 50 -2.02 -14.15 7.51
CA ASN A 50 -0.87 -13.48 6.87
C ASN A 50 -0.92 -11.95 6.90
N LEU A 51 -1.88 -11.36 7.62
CA LEU A 51 -2.03 -9.90 7.67
C LEU A 51 -0.78 -9.21 8.25
N GLN A 52 -0.06 -9.87 9.15
CA GLN A 52 1.19 -9.33 9.70
C GLN A 52 2.31 -9.26 8.66
N ALA A 53 2.34 -10.20 7.70
CA ALA A 53 3.30 -10.17 6.59
C ALA A 53 2.99 -9.03 5.62
N VAL A 54 1.70 -8.75 5.33
CA VAL A 54 1.29 -7.58 4.56
C VAL A 54 1.73 -6.28 5.24
N VAL A 55 1.48 -6.16 6.54
CA VAL A 55 1.91 -4.99 7.33
C VAL A 55 3.43 -4.81 7.26
N ALA A 56 4.20 -5.89 7.36
CA ALA A 56 5.67 -5.82 7.27
C ALA A 56 6.13 -5.30 5.89
N VAL A 57 5.55 -5.78 4.79
CA VAL A 57 5.87 -5.31 3.43
C VAL A 57 5.53 -3.83 3.26
N LEU A 58 4.35 -3.40 3.75
CA LEU A 58 3.95 -1.98 3.71
C LEU A 58 4.94 -1.08 4.48
N GLN A 59 5.33 -1.52 5.69
CA GLN A 59 6.28 -0.78 6.52
C GLN A 59 7.67 -0.70 5.88
N GLU A 60 8.15 -1.81 5.31
CA GLU A 60 9.42 -1.85 4.56
C GLU A 60 9.38 -0.86 3.40
N ALA A 61 8.37 -0.95 2.54
CA ALA A 61 8.20 -0.08 1.37
C ALA A 61 8.17 1.40 1.75
N ARG A 62 7.46 1.76 2.84
CA ARG A 62 7.41 3.13 3.37
C ARG A 62 8.75 3.65 3.91
N SER A 63 9.58 2.75 4.44
CA SER A 63 10.80 3.11 5.17
C SER A 63 12.02 3.28 4.28
N ASP A 64 12.04 2.62 3.12
CA ASP A 64 13.20 2.59 2.22
C ASP A 64 12.89 3.21 0.87
N LYS A 65 13.16 4.52 0.77
CA LYS A 65 13.03 5.31 -0.46
C LYS A 65 13.91 4.80 -1.62
N ALA A 66 15.03 4.14 -1.29
CA ALA A 66 15.94 3.54 -2.27
C ALA A 66 15.68 2.03 -2.46
N GLY A 67 14.64 1.51 -1.81
CA GLY A 67 14.36 0.08 -1.75
C GLY A 67 13.83 -0.47 -3.07
N LYS A 68 13.93 -1.80 -3.18
CA LYS A 68 13.48 -2.54 -4.36
C LYS A 68 12.00 -2.32 -4.69
N PHE A 69 11.16 -2.14 -3.66
CA PHE A 69 9.74 -1.86 -3.86
C PHE A 69 9.51 -0.58 -4.66
N VAL A 70 10.17 0.51 -4.26
CA VAL A 70 10.07 1.82 -4.92
C VAL A 70 10.67 1.77 -6.31
N GLU A 71 11.78 1.07 -6.49
CA GLU A 71 12.40 0.85 -7.80
C GLU A 71 11.46 0.09 -8.76
N ASP A 72 10.85 -1.00 -8.30
CA ASP A 72 9.92 -1.77 -9.11
C ASP A 72 8.65 -0.94 -9.43
N LEU A 73 8.19 -0.11 -8.49
CA LEU A 73 6.98 0.72 -8.66
C LEU A 73 7.24 1.84 -9.67
N GLU A 74 8.37 2.54 -9.58
CA GLU A 74 8.81 3.55 -10.54
C GLU A 74 8.87 2.96 -11.96
N ARG A 75 9.40 1.74 -12.11
CA ARG A 75 9.45 1.05 -13.41
C ARG A 75 8.07 0.73 -13.97
N GLU A 76 7.11 0.38 -13.12
CA GLU A 76 5.76 -0.01 -13.54
C GLU A 76 4.89 1.21 -13.86
N THR A 77 4.94 2.24 -13.02
CA THR A 77 4.06 3.42 -13.15
C THR A 77 4.67 4.54 -14.00
N ASN A 78 5.98 4.49 -14.28
CA ASN A 78 6.76 5.59 -14.88
C ASN A 78 6.73 6.90 -14.07
N VAL A 79 6.54 6.80 -12.75
CA VAL A 79 6.48 7.95 -11.83
C VAL A 79 7.74 7.95 -10.98
N ASP A 80 8.43 9.09 -10.88
CA ASP A 80 9.55 9.26 -9.96
C ASP A 80 9.03 9.37 -8.51
N TRP A 81 8.79 8.21 -7.88
CA TRP A 81 8.39 8.09 -6.48
C TRP A 81 9.45 8.58 -5.50
N ARG A 82 10.68 8.81 -5.98
CA ARG A 82 11.79 9.30 -5.18
C ARG A 82 11.85 10.83 -5.17
N GLU A 83 11.07 11.51 -5.98
CA GLU A 83 10.90 12.96 -5.86
C GLU A 83 10.21 13.31 -4.52
N GLY A 84 10.55 14.46 -3.93
CA GLY A 84 10.04 14.86 -2.60
C GLY A 84 8.51 14.81 -2.48
N GLY A 85 7.79 15.43 -3.42
CA GLY A 85 6.32 15.47 -3.39
C GLY A 85 5.66 14.10 -3.53
N ASN A 86 6.13 13.28 -4.48
CA ASN A 86 5.57 11.94 -4.71
C ASN A 86 5.90 10.99 -3.55
N TRP A 87 7.09 11.12 -2.97
CA TRP A 87 7.49 10.32 -1.82
C TRP A 87 6.61 10.58 -0.60
N GLU A 88 6.32 11.84 -0.29
CA GLU A 88 5.42 12.19 0.80
C GLU A 88 4.00 11.65 0.58
N VAL A 89 3.48 11.76 -0.66
CA VAL A 89 2.18 11.17 -1.03
C VAL A 89 2.19 9.66 -0.82
N PHE A 90 3.22 8.97 -1.29
CA PHE A 90 3.35 7.52 -1.10
C PHE A 90 3.37 7.14 0.39
N GLN A 91 4.18 7.82 1.21
CA GLN A 91 4.25 7.56 2.64
C GLN A 91 2.90 7.80 3.33
N ASN A 92 2.24 8.91 3.01
CA ASN A 92 0.92 9.25 3.57
C ASN A 92 -0.14 8.21 3.21
N GLN A 93 -0.13 7.68 1.97
CA GLN A 93 -1.05 6.61 1.62
C GLN A 93 -0.76 5.35 2.41
N VAL A 94 0.51 4.92 2.48
CA VAL A 94 0.87 3.71 3.22
C VAL A 94 0.45 3.85 4.69
N ASP A 95 0.65 5.02 5.30
CA ASP A 95 0.24 5.30 6.68
C ASP A 95 -1.28 5.17 6.88
N MET A 96 -2.08 5.68 5.96
CA MET A 96 -3.54 5.54 6.03
C MET A 96 -3.99 4.10 5.83
N ILE A 97 -3.38 3.35 4.90
CA ILE A 97 -3.67 1.93 4.71
C ILE A 97 -3.37 1.16 5.99
N LEU A 98 -2.20 1.39 6.59
CA LEU A 98 -1.78 0.76 7.84
C LEU A 98 -2.78 1.07 8.97
N LYS A 99 -3.22 2.32 9.09
CA LYS A 99 -4.25 2.73 10.06
C LYS A 99 -5.56 1.97 9.87
N PHE A 100 -6.09 1.88 8.66
CA PHE A 100 -7.35 1.17 8.40
C PHE A 100 -7.22 -0.35 8.57
N LEU A 101 -6.04 -0.92 8.30
CA LEU A 101 -5.76 -2.32 8.61
C LEU A 101 -5.79 -2.58 10.12
N ASP A 102 -5.30 -1.64 10.93
CA ASP A 102 -5.32 -1.73 12.39
C ASP A 102 -6.76 -1.61 12.95
N GLU A 103 -7.51 -0.60 12.51
CA GLU A 103 -8.93 -0.42 12.88
C GLU A 103 -9.81 -1.63 12.53
N SER A 104 -9.44 -2.38 11.48
CA SER A 104 -10.15 -3.59 11.05
C SER A 104 -9.84 -4.80 11.94
N ARG A 105 -8.71 -4.81 12.65
CA ARG A 105 -8.34 -5.86 13.61
C ARG A 105 -9.08 -5.72 14.94
N GLU A 106 -9.40 -4.49 15.33
CA GLU A 106 -10.06 -4.17 16.60
C GLU A 106 -11.58 -4.44 16.60
N ARG A 107 -12.19 -4.69 15.43
CA ARG A 107 -13.61 -5.05 15.34
C ARG A 107 -13.79 -6.55 15.57
N PRO A 108 -14.49 -6.98 16.63
CA PRO A 108 -14.88 -8.37 16.78
C PRO A 108 -15.71 -8.78 15.55
N GLU A 109 -15.43 -9.96 14.97
CA GLU A 109 -16.32 -10.58 14.00
C GLU A 109 -17.70 -10.73 14.68
N CYS A 110 -18.71 -9.98 14.21
CA CYS A 110 -20.09 -10.06 14.70
C CYS A 110 -20.74 -11.39 14.32
#